data_AF-A0A0W0YFD5-F1
#
_entry.id   AF-A0A0W0YFD5-F1
#
_cell.length_a   1.000
_cell.length_b   1.000
_cell.length_c   1.000
_cell.angle_alpha   90.00
_cell.angle_beta   90.00
_cell.angle_gamma   90.00
#
_symmetry.space_group_name_H-M   'P 1'
#
loop_
_entity.id
_entity.type
_entity.pdbx_description
1 polymer ?
#
loop_
_entity_poly.entity_id
_entity_poly.type
_entity_poly.pdbx_seq_one_letter_code
_entity_poly.pdbx_strand_id
1 'polypeptide(L)'
;MFLNITAAQFPDVTLSDIEYSQNIYQSLDFNFGKDADIAINKATLAKFVNKFKKIHSTHHKPIKGIITLGTMRHVSPNTIKLLLTSEDFLNMLDHKSFLKLTVTSDEVADFVLNNPKLKTKLDDIEPLIDKQKFKNSCTARAIIRILLERGYIDENNYTPSKELEIYKEIWLEPGKVASPEKIVAYFQKHHLNVVGIEIKELSKSVRNKYSKDTMITSLYSLFKKNVPLRKKLTLTDLSEADFPEGITLLIVINTGVLHTLLGKKEHGQFVVTDPQFGDKKIYNGFMDFLENERKNMGIFFEILPNTEEIFRP
;
A
#
# COMPACT_ATOMS: atom_id res chain seq x y z
N MET A 1 9.07 -12.33 -22.75
CA MET A 1 10.44 -12.92 -22.69
C MET A 1 10.98 -12.74 -21.27
N PHE A 2 11.60 -13.77 -20.69
CA PHE A 2 12.25 -13.67 -19.36
C PHE A 2 13.75 -13.43 -19.53
N LEU A 3 14.29 -12.47 -18.80
CA LEU A 3 15.69 -12.07 -18.83
C LEU A 3 16.25 -12.10 -17.41
N ASN A 4 17.34 -12.86 -17.23
CA ASN A 4 18.06 -12.88 -15.97
C ASN A 4 19.14 -11.80 -16.00
N ILE A 5 19.13 -10.95 -14.97
CA ILE A 5 20.04 -9.83 -14.82
C ILE A 5 21.14 -10.25 -13.83
N THR A 6 22.30 -10.58 -14.37
CA THR A 6 23.50 -11.04 -13.66
C THR A 6 24.73 -10.33 -14.22
N ALA A 7 25.88 -10.38 -13.53
CA ALA A 7 27.10 -9.75 -14.03
C ALA A 7 27.61 -10.42 -15.31
N ALA A 8 27.33 -11.71 -15.49
CA ALA A 8 27.64 -12.44 -16.71
C ALA A 8 26.74 -12.07 -17.89
N GLN A 9 25.50 -11.63 -17.64
CA GLN A 9 24.50 -11.42 -18.69
C GLN A 9 24.28 -9.95 -19.04
N PHE A 10 24.32 -9.07 -18.05
CA PHE A 10 23.95 -7.67 -18.23
C PHE A 10 25.18 -6.80 -18.51
N PRO A 11 25.14 -5.89 -19.51
CA PRO A 11 24.01 -5.63 -20.41
C PRO A 11 24.07 -6.42 -21.73
N ASP A 12 25.24 -6.95 -22.12
CA ASP A 12 25.51 -7.37 -23.50
C ASP A 12 24.81 -8.65 -23.96
N VAL A 13 24.81 -9.69 -23.12
CA VAL A 13 24.09 -10.94 -23.43
C VAL A 13 22.60 -10.67 -23.43
N THR A 14 22.10 -9.92 -22.43
CA THR A 14 20.69 -9.49 -22.37
C THR A 14 20.26 -8.77 -23.65
N LEU A 15 21.06 -7.82 -24.15
CA LEU A 15 20.75 -7.09 -25.39
C LEU A 15 20.81 -7.99 -26.63
N SER A 16 21.77 -8.92 -26.68
CA SER A 16 21.88 -9.88 -27.77
C SER A 16 20.66 -10.80 -27.81
N ASP A 17 20.25 -11.34 -26.66
CA ASP A 17 19.06 -12.20 -26.56
C ASP A 17 17.80 -11.47 -27.05
N ILE A 18 17.65 -10.18 -26.70
CA ILE A 18 16.54 -9.35 -27.17
C ILE A 18 16.59 -9.19 -28.69
N GLU A 19 17.74 -8.79 -29.24
CA GLU A 19 17.97 -8.57 -30.67
C GLU A 19 17.68 -9.83 -31.51
N TYR A 20 18.12 -11.00 -31.03
CA TYR A 20 17.91 -12.28 -31.72
C TYR A 20 16.54 -12.89 -31.50
N SER A 21 15.80 -12.50 -30.46
CA SER A 21 14.53 -13.16 -30.11
C SER A 21 13.43 -13.02 -31.17
N GLN A 22 13.55 -12.09 -32.14
CA GLN A 22 12.49 -11.66 -33.08
C GLN A 22 11.16 -11.26 -32.39
N ASN A 23 11.08 -11.30 -31.06
CA ASN A 23 9.89 -11.20 -30.22
C ASN A 23 9.96 -10.00 -29.26
N ILE A 24 10.73 -8.99 -29.65
CA ILE A 24 10.77 -7.62 -29.08
C ILE A 24 9.38 -6.98 -28.92
N TYR A 25 8.31 -7.57 -29.46
CA TYR A 25 6.93 -7.13 -29.29
C TYR A 25 6.27 -7.63 -28.00
N GLN A 26 6.92 -8.51 -27.24
CA GLN A 26 6.43 -9.03 -25.97
C GLN A 26 7.05 -8.27 -24.78
N SER A 27 6.37 -8.29 -23.64
CA SER A 27 6.93 -7.76 -22.40
C SER A 27 8.23 -8.48 -22.04
N LEU A 28 9.17 -7.73 -21.46
CA LEU A 28 10.46 -8.21 -20.98
C LEU A 28 10.44 -8.31 -19.47
N ASP A 29 10.49 -9.53 -18.95
CA ASP A 29 10.47 -9.78 -17.51
C ASP A 29 11.89 -9.90 -16.96
N PHE A 30 12.29 -8.89 -16.19
CA PHE A 30 13.61 -8.79 -15.58
C PHE A 30 13.61 -9.51 -14.23
N ASN A 31 14.38 -10.58 -14.15
CA ASN A 31 14.67 -11.30 -12.91
C ASN A 31 16.09 -10.97 -12.46
N PHE A 32 16.23 -10.33 -11.31
CA PHE A 32 17.54 -9.96 -10.78
C PHE A 32 18.19 -11.16 -10.08
N GLY A 33 19.33 -11.58 -10.63
CA GLY A 33 20.16 -12.65 -10.06
C GLY A 33 20.94 -12.20 -8.83
N LYS A 34 21.72 -13.13 -8.26
CA LYS A 34 22.47 -12.92 -6.99
C LYS A 34 23.54 -11.83 -7.08
N ASP A 35 24.05 -11.58 -8.27
CA ASP A 35 25.13 -10.65 -8.59
C ASP A 35 24.63 -9.43 -9.39
N ALA A 36 23.31 -9.18 -9.40
CA ALA A 36 22.71 -8.05 -10.11
C ALA A 36 23.27 -6.69 -9.65
N ASP A 37 23.61 -6.55 -8.36
CA ASP A 37 24.24 -5.35 -7.81
C ASP A 37 25.63 -5.06 -8.39
N ILE A 38 26.36 -6.10 -8.81
CA ILE A 38 27.66 -5.94 -9.48
C ILE A 38 27.44 -5.58 -10.95
N ALA A 39 26.42 -6.20 -11.56
CA ALA A 39 26.10 -6.04 -12.98
C ALA A 39 25.61 -4.62 -13.32
N ILE A 40 24.78 -4.05 -12.45
CA ILE A 40 24.09 -2.78 -12.71
C ILE A 40 24.88 -1.64 -12.08
N ASN A 41 25.50 -0.84 -12.94
CA ASN A 41 26.13 0.42 -12.59
C ASN A 41 25.75 1.48 -13.65
N LYS A 42 26.16 2.73 -13.42
CA LYS A 42 25.79 3.85 -14.30
C LYS A 42 26.17 3.60 -15.76
N ALA A 43 27.34 3.00 -16.01
CA ALA A 43 27.82 2.73 -17.36
C ALA A 43 27.05 1.59 -18.03
N THR A 44 26.83 0.48 -17.31
CA THR A 44 26.09 -0.67 -17.86
C THR A 44 24.61 -0.34 -18.09
N LEU A 45 23.99 0.42 -17.19
CA LEU A 45 22.61 0.90 -17.37
C LEU A 45 22.48 1.84 -18.57
N ALA A 46 23.40 2.80 -18.72
CA ALA A 46 23.40 3.70 -19.88
C ALA A 46 23.61 2.95 -21.20
N LYS A 47 24.55 1.98 -21.21
CA LYS A 47 24.78 1.10 -22.35
C LYS A 47 23.52 0.30 -22.70
N PHE A 48 22.87 -0.29 -21.70
CA PHE A 48 21.60 -1.00 -21.85
C PHE A 48 20.54 -0.11 -22.48
N VAL A 49 20.22 1.03 -21.87
CA VAL A 49 19.18 1.95 -22.35
C VAL A 49 19.43 2.40 -23.78
N ASN A 50 20.65 2.83 -24.10
CA ASN A 50 20.99 3.36 -25.42
C ASN A 50 20.89 2.29 -26.51
N LYS A 51 21.45 1.10 -26.27
CA LYS A 51 21.39 0.01 -27.26
C LYS A 51 19.98 -0.56 -27.35
N PHE A 52 19.24 -0.67 -26.24
CA PHE A 52 17.86 -1.10 -26.24
C PHE A 52 16.96 -0.19 -27.09
N LYS A 53 17.08 1.13 -26.92
CA LYS A 53 16.38 2.10 -27.77
C LYS A 53 16.73 1.97 -29.24
N LYS A 54 18.01 1.74 -29.57
CA LYS A 54 18.45 1.52 -30.95
C LYS A 54 17.83 0.24 -31.54
N ILE A 55 17.86 -0.86 -30.79
CA ILE A 55 17.20 -2.12 -31.18
C ILE A 55 15.70 -1.87 -31.41
N HIS A 56 15.04 -1.08 -30.54
CA HIS A 56 13.61 -0.81 -30.67
C HIS A 56 13.22 0.27 -31.69
N SER A 57 14.13 1.18 -32.08
CA SER A 57 13.82 2.27 -33.01
C SER A 57 13.40 1.81 -34.41
N THR A 58 13.71 0.57 -34.75
CA THR A 58 13.33 -0.07 -36.02
C THR A 58 11.93 -0.70 -35.96
N HIS A 59 11.16 -0.50 -34.89
CA HIS A 59 9.89 -1.21 -34.65
C HIS A 59 8.73 -0.29 -34.25
N HIS A 60 7.50 -0.71 -34.57
CA HIS A 60 6.29 0.11 -34.43
C HIS A 60 5.65 0.12 -33.02
N LYS A 61 6.09 -0.73 -32.07
CA LYS A 61 5.51 -0.75 -30.72
C LYS A 61 6.16 0.26 -29.78
N PRO A 62 5.40 0.87 -28.85
CA PRO A 62 5.95 1.78 -27.87
C PRO A 62 6.89 1.05 -26.90
N ILE A 63 8.05 1.65 -26.65
CA ILE A 63 9.02 1.22 -25.61
C ILE A 63 8.45 1.40 -24.20
N LYS A 64 7.46 2.28 -24.04
CA LYS A 64 6.86 2.61 -22.75
C LYS A 64 6.18 1.39 -22.13
N GLY A 65 6.54 1.05 -20.89
CA GLY A 65 5.92 -0.03 -20.14
C GLY A 65 6.25 -1.46 -20.60
N ILE A 66 7.28 -1.63 -21.42
CA ILE A 66 7.67 -2.95 -21.94
C ILE A 66 8.38 -3.83 -20.91
N ILE A 67 9.07 -3.23 -19.93
CA ILE A 67 9.81 -3.93 -18.89
C ILE A 67 8.89 -4.19 -17.70
N THR A 68 8.79 -5.46 -17.30
CA THR A 68 8.19 -5.92 -16.05
C THR A 68 9.28 -6.48 -15.14
N LEU A 69 9.08 -6.41 -13.81
CA LEU A 69 10.05 -6.90 -12.84
C LEU A 69 9.57 -8.16 -12.11
N GLY A 70 10.32 -9.24 -12.28
CA GLY A 70 10.17 -10.51 -11.58
C GLY A 70 10.86 -10.50 -10.22
N THR A 71 11.76 -11.43 -9.96
CA THR A 71 12.41 -11.57 -8.64
C THR A 71 13.41 -10.45 -8.38
N MET A 72 13.35 -9.82 -7.19
CA MET A 72 14.24 -8.71 -6.79
C MET A 72 14.97 -8.97 -5.45
N ARG A 73 15.09 -10.24 -5.03
CA ARG A 73 15.58 -10.62 -3.68
C ARG A 73 17.00 -10.18 -3.36
N HIS A 74 17.83 -9.94 -4.38
CA HIS A 74 19.28 -9.72 -4.22
C HIS A 74 19.71 -8.33 -4.68
N VAL A 75 18.79 -7.38 -4.79
CA VAL A 75 19.10 -6.04 -5.29
C VAL A 75 19.12 -5.05 -4.14
N SER A 76 20.25 -4.39 -3.96
CA SER A 76 20.44 -3.37 -2.95
C SER A 76 19.62 -2.11 -3.23
N PRO A 77 19.27 -1.34 -2.19
CA PRO A 77 18.64 -0.02 -2.33
C PRO A 77 19.41 0.93 -3.26
N ASN A 78 20.74 0.85 -3.31
CA ASN A 78 21.57 1.70 -4.15
C ASN A 78 21.38 1.40 -5.63
N THR A 79 21.32 0.12 -6.00
CA THR A 79 21.01 -0.31 -7.37
C THR A 79 19.61 0.10 -7.77
N ILE A 80 18.62 -0.04 -6.88
CA ILE A 80 17.26 0.44 -7.15
C ILE A 80 17.22 1.95 -7.36
N LYS A 81 17.87 2.74 -6.48
CA LYS A 81 18.00 4.19 -6.65
C LYS A 81 18.65 4.54 -7.99
N LEU A 82 19.69 3.82 -8.39
CA LEU A 82 20.33 4.00 -9.70
C LEU A 82 19.35 3.76 -10.86
N LEU A 83 18.58 2.67 -10.83
CA LEU A 83 17.54 2.42 -11.84
C LEU A 83 16.50 3.55 -11.89
N LEU A 84 16.08 4.04 -10.72
CA LEU A 84 15.15 5.16 -10.58
C LEU A 84 15.75 6.53 -10.98
N THR A 85 17.06 6.65 -11.21
CA THR A 85 17.66 7.89 -11.73
C THR A 85 17.62 7.99 -13.25
N SER A 86 17.38 6.89 -13.96
CA SER A 86 17.31 6.87 -15.43
C SER A 86 15.88 7.10 -15.90
N GLU A 87 15.59 8.31 -16.39
CA GLU A 87 14.27 8.67 -16.94
C GLU A 87 13.83 7.72 -18.06
N ASP A 88 14.78 7.29 -18.88
CA ASP A 88 14.54 6.32 -19.94
C ASP A 88 14.16 4.95 -19.43
N PHE A 89 14.88 4.44 -18.42
CA PHE A 89 14.55 3.15 -17.82
C PHE A 89 13.18 3.21 -17.13
N LEU A 90 12.87 4.31 -16.42
CA LEU A 90 11.56 4.54 -15.81
C LEU A 90 10.42 4.58 -16.83
N ASN A 91 10.66 5.09 -18.03
CA ASN A 91 9.69 5.09 -19.11
C ASN A 91 9.49 3.68 -19.66
N MET A 92 10.54 2.85 -19.70
CA MET A 92 10.46 1.45 -20.10
C MET A 92 9.69 0.57 -19.10
N LEU A 93 9.69 0.91 -17.80
CA LEU A 93 8.98 0.15 -16.77
C LEU A 93 7.46 0.29 -16.85
N ASP A 94 6.74 -0.81 -16.65
CA ASP A 94 5.31 -0.78 -16.41
C ASP A 94 4.98 -0.21 -15.01
N HIS A 95 3.74 0.23 -14.81
CA HIS A 95 3.33 0.87 -13.56
C HIS A 95 3.48 -0.06 -12.35
N LYS A 96 3.17 -1.36 -12.51
CA LYS A 96 3.27 -2.34 -11.41
C LYS A 96 4.72 -2.52 -10.98
N SER A 97 5.66 -2.55 -11.92
CA SER A 97 7.07 -2.67 -11.63
C SER A 97 7.63 -1.42 -10.96
N PHE A 98 7.23 -0.24 -11.42
CA PHE A 98 7.61 1.01 -10.76
C PHE A 98 7.13 1.07 -9.30
N LEU A 99 5.88 0.70 -9.03
CA LEU A 99 5.34 0.59 -7.67
C LEU A 99 6.12 -0.45 -6.84
N LYS A 100 6.49 -1.58 -7.45
CA LYS A 100 7.27 -2.64 -6.80
C LYS A 100 8.68 -2.19 -6.42
N LEU A 101 9.35 -1.39 -7.26
CA LEU A 101 10.64 -0.77 -6.93
C LEU A 101 10.52 0.18 -5.73
N THR A 102 9.43 0.94 -5.69
CA THR A 102 9.23 2.01 -4.71
C THR A 102 9.17 1.51 -3.26
N VAL A 103 8.72 0.27 -3.04
CA VAL A 103 8.46 -0.28 -1.70
C VAL A 103 9.50 -1.32 -1.25
N THR A 104 10.70 -1.33 -1.83
CA THR A 104 11.75 -2.32 -1.49
C THR A 104 12.49 -2.01 -0.19
N SER A 105 12.63 -0.73 0.16
CA SER A 105 13.24 -0.27 1.42
C SER A 105 12.74 1.11 1.80
N ASP A 106 12.92 1.50 3.07
CA ASP A 106 12.64 2.87 3.53
C ASP A 106 13.45 3.90 2.73
N GLU A 107 14.73 3.62 2.45
CA GLU A 107 15.58 4.58 1.72
C GLU A 107 15.14 4.78 0.26
N VAL A 108 14.56 3.74 -0.38
CA VAL A 108 14.02 3.87 -1.74
C VAL A 108 12.70 4.63 -1.73
N ALA A 109 11.82 4.37 -0.76
CA ALA A 109 10.58 5.12 -0.61
C ALA A 109 10.86 6.61 -0.35
N ASP A 110 11.82 6.93 0.53
CA ASP A 110 12.28 8.29 0.77
C ASP A 110 12.84 8.94 -0.50
N PHE A 111 13.65 8.19 -1.26
CA PHE A 111 14.19 8.68 -2.52
C PHE A 111 13.10 9.04 -3.54
N VAL A 112 12.05 8.23 -3.65
CA VAL A 112 10.89 8.49 -4.52
C VAL A 112 10.09 9.69 -4.03
N LEU A 113 9.78 9.76 -2.73
CA LEU A 113 8.99 10.86 -2.15
C LEU A 113 9.71 12.22 -2.22
N ASN A 114 11.04 12.23 -2.10
CA ASN A 114 11.86 13.44 -2.14
C ASN A 114 12.24 13.89 -3.56
N ASN A 115 11.99 13.07 -4.58
CA ASN A 115 12.26 13.42 -5.97
C ASN A 115 10.98 13.87 -6.68
N PRO A 116 10.84 15.15 -7.08
CA PRO A 116 9.61 15.67 -7.68
C PRO A 116 9.18 14.92 -8.94
N LYS A 117 10.12 14.50 -9.80
CA LYS A 117 9.79 13.77 -11.03
C LYS A 117 9.23 12.38 -10.73
N LEU A 118 9.80 11.67 -9.75
CA LEU A 118 9.33 10.35 -9.35
C LEU A 118 7.99 10.43 -8.63
N LYS A 119 7.80 11.46 -7.80
CA LYS A 119 6.53 11.75 -7.14
C LYS A 119 5.42 12.03 -8.16
N THR A 120 5.66 12.90 -9.15
CA THR A 120 4.71 13.14 -10.24
C THR A 120 4.39 11.87 -11.01
N LYS A 121 5.41 11.09 -11.40
CA LYS A 121 5.19 9.80 -12.07
C LYS A 121 4.35 8.83 -11.24
N LEU A 122 4.52 8.83 -9.92
CA LEU A 122 3.73 8.01 -8.99
C LEU A 122 2.27 8.47 -8.95
N ASP A 123 2.06 9.78 -8.90
CA ASP A 123 0.72 10.38 -8.82
C ASP A 123 -0.05 10.30 -10.15
N ASP A 124 0.65 10.27 -11.28
CA ASP A 124 0.09 10.07 -12.63
C ASP A 124 -0.46 8.64 -12.84
N ILE A 125 -0.23 7.70 -11.92
CA ILE A 125 -0.77 6.33 -12.01
C ILE A 125 -2.26 6.37 -11.65
N GLU A 126 -3.09 6.56 -12.69
CA GLU A 126 -4.55 6.73 -12.68
C GLU A 126 -5.24 6.25 -11.40
N PRO A 127 -5.74 7.17 -10.54
CA PRO A 127 -6.36 6.81 -9.28
C PRO A 127 -7.63 5.99 -9.51
N LEU A 128 -7.68 4.81 -8.88
CA LEU A 128 -8.96 4.18 -8.61
C LEU A 128 -9.35 4.68 -7.22
N ILE A 129 -10.45 5.43 -7.16
CA ILE A 129 -10.99 5.97 -5.90
C ILE A 129 -11.18 4.79 -4.95
N ASP A 130 -10.72 4.97 -3.70
CA ASP A 130 -10.77 3.97 -2.63
C ASP A 130 -9.94 2.69 -2.83
N LYS A 131 -9.32 2.44 -3.99
CA LYS A 131 -8.41 1.31 -4.19
C LYS A 131 -6.95 1.66 -3.84
N GLN A 132 -6.28 0.76 -3.15
CA GLN A 132 -4.87 0.84 -2.79
C GLN A 132 -3.99 0.77 -4.04
N LYS A 133 -2.87 1.50 -4.03
CA LYS A 133 -1.89 1.48 -5.13
C LYS A 133 -0.81 0.44 -4.91
N PHE A 134 -0.29 0.37 -3.70
CA PHE A 134 0.73 -0.61 -3.36
C PHE A 134 0.08 -1.91 -2.91
N LYS A 135 0.77 -3.02 -3.14
CA LYS A 135 0.35 -4.28 -2.57
C LYS A 135 0.47 -4.17 -1.05
N ASN A 136 -0.62 -4.41 -0.33
CA ASN A 136 -0.71 -4.39 1.15
C ASN A 136 -0.80 -2.99 1.80
N SER A 137 -1.09 -1.93 1.03
CA SER A 137 -1.28 -0.56 1.58
C SER A 137 -2.74 -0.23 1.93
N CYS A 138 -3.63 -1.23 2.06
CA CYS A 138 -5.06 -1.03 2.33
C CYS A 138 -5.32 -0.15 3.55
N THR A 139 -4.55 -0.34 4.62
CA THR A 139 -4.63 0.50 5.82
C THR A 139 -4.24 1.94 5.54
N ALA A 140 -3.17 2.17 4.76
CA ALA A 140 -2.76 3.54 4.39
C ALA A 140 -3.83 4.22 3.52
N ARG A 141 -4.41 3.47 2.58
CA ARG A 141 -5.52 3.94 1.72
C ARG A 141 -6.80 4.22 2.51
N ALA A 142 -7.07 3.44 3.56
CA ALA A 142 -8.18 3.69 4.48
C ALA A 142 -7.93 4.96 5.31
N ILE A 143 -6.73 5.12 5.88
CA ILE A 143 -6.37 6.29 6.68
C ILE A 143 -6.46 7.56 5.84
N ILE A 144 -5.84 7.62 4.65
CA ILE A 144 -5.89 8.80 3.78
C ILE A 144 -7.33 9.20 3.40
N ARG A 145 -8.23 8.20 3.22
CA ARG A 145 -9.65 8.46 2.96
C ARG A 145 -10.33 9.13 4.14
N ILE A 146 -10.10 8.64 5.36
CA ILE A 146 -10.67 9.25 6.57
C ILE A 146 -10.08 10.64 6.80
N LEU A 147 -8.78 10.84 6.58
CA LEU A 147 -8.14 12.15 6.69
C LEU A 147 -8.78 13.18 5.74
N LEU A 148 -9.06 12.77 4.49
CA LEU A 148 -9.75 13.61 3.51
C LEU A 148 -11.16 13.98 3.98
N GLU A 149 -11.96 13.00 4.39
CA GLU A 149 -13.35 13.21 4.83
C GLU A 149 -13.45 14.07 6.09
N ARG A 150 -12.41 14.08 6.92
CA ARG A 150 -12.33 14.91 8.14
C ARG A 150 -11.67 16.26 7.93
N GLY A 151 -11.22 16.56 6.71
CA GLY A 151 -10.57 17.84 6.38
C GLY A 151 -9.14 17.98 6.93
N TYR A 152 -8.49 16.88 7.33
CA TYR A 152 -7.07 16.90 7.69
C TYR A 152 -6.15 17.03 6.47
N ILE A 153 -6.64 16.63 5.30
CA ILE A 153 -5.99 16.82 4.01
C ILE A 153 -7.03 17.28 2.98
N ASP A 154 -6.58 17.92 1.91
CA ASP A 154 -7.41 18.29 0.77
C ASP A 154 -7.45 17.20 -0.33
N GLU A 155 -8.30 17.40 -1.34
CA GLU A 155 -8.40 16.49 -2.48
C GLU A 155 -7.09 16.39 -3.29
N ASN A 156 -6.30 17.46 -3.35
CA ASN A 156 -5.00 17.47 -4.04
C ASN A 156 -3.97 16.57 -3.35
N ASN A 157 -4.16 16.28 -2.07
CA ASN A 157 -3.34 15.38 -1.28
C ASN A 157 -3.85 13.94 -1.28
N TYR A 158 -4.98 13.63 -1.92
CA TYR A 158 -5.50 12.26 -2.04
C TYR A 158 -4.79 11.48 -3.15
N THR A 159 -3.47 11.33 -3.02
CA THR A 159 -2.59 10.83 -4.09
C THR A 159 -1.88 9.52 -3.72
N PRO A 160 -1.41 8.76 -4.73
CA PRO A 160 -0.51 7.62 -4.52
C PRO A 160 0.76 7.95 -3.70
N SER A 161 1.32 9.15 -3.86
CA SER A 161 2.46 9.60 -3.06
C SER A 161 2.12 9.82 -1.59
N LYS A 162 0.96 10.41 -1.28
CA LYS A 162 0.48 10.50 0.11
C LYS A 162 0.14 9.13 0.70
N GLU A 163 -0.39 8.20 -0.11
CA GLU A 163 -0.57 6.81 0.30
C GLU A 163 0.77 6.16 0.67
N LEU A 164 1.82 6.36 -0.11
CA LEU A 164 3.17 5.86 0.18
C LEU A 164 3.76 6.47 1.46
N GLU A 165 3.57 7.76 1.67
CA GLU A 165 4.01 8.49 2.87
C GLU A 165 3.46 7.82 4.14
N ILE A 166 2.15 7.58 4.18
CA ILE A 166 1.49 6.90 5.30
C ILE A 166 1.91 5.43 5.36
N TYR A 167 1.95 4.74 4.22
CA TYR A 167 2.25 3.31 4.15
C TYR A 167 3.64 2.99 4.72
N LYS A 168 4.64 3.82 4.39
CA LYS A 168 6.01 3.72 4.92
C LYS A 168 6.04 3.85 6.45
N GLU A 169 5.22 4.72 7.02
CA GLU A 169 5.17 4.89 8.48
C GLU A 169 4.53 3.70 9.19
N ILE A 170 3.61 2.99 8.54
CA ILE A 170 2.82 1.93 9.19
C ILE A 170 3.19 0.50 8.79
N TRP A 171 4.00 0.28 7.75
CA TRP A 171 4.32 -1.08 7.31
C TRP A 171 5.14 -1.87 8.35
N LEU A 172 4.93 -3.18 8.43
CA LEU A 172 5.73 -4.04 9.30
C LEU A 172 7.20 -4.05 8.82
N GLU A 173 7.35 -4.31 7.53
CA GLU A 173 8.59 -4.24 6.75
C GLU A 173 8.25 -3.56 5.41
N PRO A 174 9.24 -3.00 4.69
CA PRO A 174 9.03 -2.40 3.37
C PRO A 174 8.19 -3.28 2.43
N GLY A 175 7.08 -2.70 1.95
CA GLY A 175 6.14 -3.37 1.03
C GLY A 175 5.32 -4.53 1.62
N LYS A 176 5.37 -4.73 2.95
CA LYS A 176 4.54 -5.72 3.67
C LYS A 176 3.31 -5.08 4.31
N VAL A 177 2.45 -5.91 4.88
CA VAL A 177 1.24 -5.48 5.60
C VAL A 177 1.56 -4.51 6.73
N ALA A 178 0.58 -3.71 7.13
CA ALA A 178 0.74 -2.75 8.22
C ALA A 178 0.97 -3.45 9.57
N SER A 179 1.84 -2.86 10.39
CA SER A 179 2.04 -3.22 11.80
C SER A 179 0.96 -2.55 12.65
N PRO A 180 0.24 -3.31 13.50
CA PRO A 180 -0.65 -2.75 14.51
C PRO A 180 0.00 -1.68 15.41
N GLU A 181 1.24 -1.91 15.86
CA GLU A 181 1.96 -0.92 16.69
C GLU A 181 2.09 0.41 15.95
N LYS A 182 2.52 0.34 14.69
CA LYS A 182 2.83 1.53 13.90
C LYS A 182 1.58 2.28 13.46
N ILE A 183 0.45 1.61 13.25
CA ILE A 183 -0.84 2.28 13.02
C ILE A 183 -1.21 3.17 14.21
N VAL A 184 -1.14 2.63 15.43
CA VAL A 184 -1.45 3.41 16.64
C VAL A 184 -0.42 4.51 16.87
N ALA A 185 0.86 4.23 16.65
CA ALA A 185 1.92 5.23 16.76
C ALA A 185 1.73 6.37 15.74
N TYR A 186 1.27 6.06 14.52
CA TYR A 186 0.93 7.06 13.50
C TYR A 186 -0.19 7.98 14.00
N PHE A 187 -1.28 7.42 14.55
CA PHE A 187 -2.37 8.22 15.12
C PHE A 187 -1.89 9.16 16.24
N GLN A 188 -1.03 8.68 17.13
CA GLN A 188 -0.45 9.48 18.21
C GLN A 188 0.49 10.58 17.69
N LYS A 189 1.39 10.22 16.78
CA LYS A 189 2.38 11.14 16.18
C LYS A 189 1.71 12.30 15.45
N HIS A 190 0.59 12.04 14.78
CA HIS A 190 -0.16 13.04 14.02
C HIS A 190 -1.32 13.64 14.82
N HIS A 191 -1.36 13.44 16.14
CA HIS A 191 -2.38 14.00 17.04
C HIS A 191 -3.82 13.75 16.59
N LEU A 192 -4.09 12.59 15.99
CA LEU A 192 -5.43 12.24 15.54
C LEU A 192 -6.30 11.86 16.75
N ASN A 193 -7.51 12.41 16.80
CA ASN A 193 -8.48 12.09 17.83
C ASN A 193 -9.13 10.71 17.53
N VAL A 194 -8.51 9.65 18.04
CA VAL A 194 -8.92 8.27 17.73
C VAL A 194 -9.64 7.63 18.92
N VAL A 195 -10.86 7.15 18.66
CA VAL A 195 -11.62 6.29 19.57
C VAL A 195 -11.52 4.85 19.09
N GLY A 196 -11.01 4.00 19.96
CA GLY A 196 -10.99 2.57 19.74
C GLY A 196 -12.28 1.91 20.18
N ILE A 197 -12.90 1.07 19.36
CA ILE A 197 -14.11 0.32 19.72
C ILE A 197 -13.81 -1.17 19.76
N GLU A 198 -14.03 -1.79 20.93
CA GLU A 198 -13.86 -3.22 21.17
C GLU A 198 -15.22 -3.88 21.46
N ILE A 199 -15.61 -4.88 20.65
CA ILE A 199 -16.77 -5.74 20.92
C ILE A 199 -16.27 -7.01 21.62
N LYS A 200 -16.51 -7.14 22.93
CA LYS A 200 -15.84 -8.12 23.81
C LYS A 200 -15.92 -9.57 23.31
N GLU A 201 -17.09 -10.01 22.86
CA GLU A 201 -17.34 -11.38 22.42
C GLU A 201 -16.58 -11.69 21.12
N LEU A 202 -16.54 -10.74 20.18
CA LEU A 202 -15.76 -10.88 18.94
C LEU A 202 -14.27 -10.93 19.26
N SER A 203 -13.80 -10.03 20.11
CA SER A 203 -12.41 -10.01 20.56
C SER A 203 -11.99 -11.29 21.28
N LYS A 204 -12.89 -11.92 22.05
CA LYS A 204 -12.64 -13.21 22.70
C LYS A 204 -12.60 -14.34 21.68
N SER A 205 -13.55 -14.37 20.74
CA SER A 205 -13.62 -15.36 19.66
C SER A 205 -12.35 -15.35 18.81
N VAL A 206 -11.93 -14.15 18.36
CA VAL A 206 -10.75 -13.94 17.53
C VAL A 206 -9.47 -14.29 18.30
N ARG A 207 -9.32 -13.86 19.56
CA ARG A 207 -8.17 -14.25 20.40
C ARG A 207 -8.07 -15.75 20.62
N ASN A 208 -9.20 -16.46 20.78
CA ASN A 208 -9.19 -17.91 20.94
C ASN A 208 -8.79 -18.61 19.63
N LYS A 209 -9.43 -18.23 18.52
CA LYS A 209 -9.21 -18.79 17.18
C LYS A 209 -7.77 -18.57 16.69
N TYR A 210 -7.22 -17.39 16.95
CA TYR A 210 -5.89 -16.97 16.50
C TYR A 210 -4.91 -16.80 17.67
N SER A 211 -5.05 -17.59 18.74
CA SER A 211 -4.20 -17.50 19.95
C SER A 211 -2.71 -17.72 19.69
N LYS A 212 -2.35 -18.35 18.57
CA LYS A 212 -0.97 -18.55 18.11
C LYS A 212 -0.48 -17.49 17.12
N ASP A 213 -1.37 -16.60 16.66
CA ASP A 213 -1.05 -15.50 15.76
C ASP A 213 -0.57 -14.31 16.60
N THR A 214 0.74 -14.02 16.50
CA THR A 214 1.37 -12.94 17.23
C THR A 214 0.88 -11.57 16.78
N MET A 215 0.54 -11.37 15.50
CA MET A 215 0.00 -10.10 15.02
C MET A 215 -1.36 -9.79 15.64
N ILE A 216 -2.24 -10.78 15.73
CA ILE A 216 -3.58 -10.60 16.33
C ILE A 216 -3.48 -10.38 17.83
N THR A 217 -2.64 -11.17 18.51
CA THR A 217 -2.42 -11.01 19.95
C THR A 217 -1.84 -9.63 20.26
N SER A 218 -0.89 -9.15 19.45
CA SER A 218 -0.35 -7.79 19.52
C SER A 218 -1.41 -6.74 19.25
N LEU A 219 -2.20 -6.86 18.17
CA LEU A 219 -3.26 -5.90 17.83
C LEU A 219 -4.20 -5.63 19.02
N TYR A 220 -4.72 -6.68 19.66
CA TYR A 220 -5.59 -6.54 20.83
C TYR A 220 -4.87 -6.06 22.10
N SER A 221 -3.62 -6.47 22.31
CA SER A 221 -2.82 -6.03 23.47
C SER A 221 -2.47 -4.54 23.38
N LEU A 222 -2.03 -4.09 22.21
CA LEU A 222 -1.61 -2.73 21.92
C LEU A 222 -2.78 -1.77 21.95
N PHE A 223 -3.90 -2.16 21.35
CA PHE A 223 -5.15 -1.41 21.47
C PHE A 223 -5.49 -1.14 22.94
N LYS A 224 -5.34 -2.14 23.80
CA LYS A 224 -5.65 -2.01 25.23
C LYS A 224 -4.66 -1.08 25.96
N LYS A 225 -3.44 -0.91 25.47
CA LYS A 225 -2.40 -0.14 26.15
C LYS A 225 -2.27 1.29 25.64
N ASN A 226 -2.39 1.49 24.32
CA ASN A 226 -1.90 2.70 23.64
C ASN A 226 -3.02 3.57 23.03
N VAL A 227 -4.26 3.10 22.96
CA VAL A 227 -5.39 3.94 22.51
C VAL A 227 -6.01 4.63 23.73
N PRO A 228 -5.93 5.97 23.83
CA PRO A 228 -6.34 6.70 25.03
C PRO A 228 -7.84 6.60 25.30
N LEU A 229 -8.67 6.74 24.26
CA LEU A 229 -10.13 6.67 24.36
C LEU A 229 -10.64 5.34 23.81
N ARG A 230 -11.39 4.59 24.63
CA ARG A 230 -11.88 3.26 24.27
C ARG A 230 -13.33 3.07 24.67
N LYS A 231 -14.15 2.70 23.68
CA LYS A 231 -15.52 2.24 23.88
C LYS A 231 -15.52 0.71 23.91
N LYS A 232 -15.99 0.13 25.01
CA LYS A 232 -16.15 -1.33 25.15
C LYS A 232 -17.61 -1.67 25.06
N LEU A 233 -17.97 -2.47 24.06
CA LEU A 233 -19.32 -2.91 23.79
C LEU A 233 -19.40 -4.42 23.94
N THR A 234 -20.61 -4.89 24.22
CA THR A 234 -20.99 -6.31 24.22
C THR A 234 -21.96 -6.51 23.08
N LEU A 235 -22.08 -7.73 22.55
CA LEU A 235 -23.08 -8.02 21.52
C LEU A 235 -24.53 -7.83 22.02
N THR A 236 -24.76 -7.88 23.34
CA THR A 236 -26.09 -7.69 23.94
C THR A 236 -26.50 -6.22 24.03
N ASP A 237 -25.52 -5.33 24.23
CA ASP A 237 -25.78 -3.90 24.49
C ASP A 237 -25.53 -3.06 23.22
N LEU A 238 -25.10 -3.71 22.14
CA LEU A 238 -24.81 -3.10 20.86
C LEU A 238 -26.08 -2.66 20.15
N SER A 239 -26.08 -1.45 19.62
CA SER A 239 -27.20 -0.89 18.87
C SER A 239 -26.75 -0.14 17.62
N GLU A 240 -27.69 0.13 16.72
CA GLU A 240 -27.47 0.98 15.54
C GLU A 240 -27.06 2.42 15.91
N ALA A 241 -27.33 2.88 17.13
CA ALA A 241 -26.95 4.20 17.62
C ALA A 241 -25.46 4.28 18.00
N ASP A 242 -24.79 3.15 18.20
CA ASP A 242 -23.36 3.12 18.49
C ASP A 242 -22.49 3.49 17.29
N PHE A 243 -23.07 3.49 16.10
CA PHE A 243 -22.44 3.80 14.82
C PHE A 243 -23.28 4.84 14.07
N PRO A 244 -23.08 6.13 14.38
CA PRO A 244 -23.90 7.21 13.84
C PRO A 244 -23.68 7.41 12.34
N GLU A 245 -24.69 8.00 11.72
CA GLU A 245 -24.72 8.37 10.30
C GLU A 245 -23.51 9.25 9.90
N GLY A 246 -22.93 8.99 8.73
CA GLY A 246 -21.87 9.82 8.16
C GLY A 246 -20.48 9.66 8.78
N ILE A 247 -20.31 8.80 9.80
CA ILE A 247 -19.01 8.50 10.41
C ILE A 247 -18.35 7.32 9.70
N THR A 248 -17.16 7.56 9.16
CA THR A 248 -16.32 6.51 8.56
C THR A 248 -15.44 5.87 9.62
N LEU A 249 -15.50 4.55 9.67
CA LEU A 249 -14.82 3.68 10.60
C LEU A 249 -13.73 2.91 9.86
N LEU A 250 -12.58 2.79 10.50
CA LEU A 250 -11.53 1.88 10.08
C LEU A 250 -11.76 0.53 10.77
N ILE A 251 -12.00 -0.52 10.00
CA ILE A 251 -12.29 -1.87 10.50
C ILE A 251 -11.10 -2.76 10.20
N VAL A 252 -10.34 -3.14 11.23
CA VAL A 252 -9.23 -4.08 11.08
C VAL A 252 -9.78 -5.50 11.19
N ILE A 253 -9.51 -6.34 10.19
CA ILE A 253 -9.93 -7.74 10.15
C ILE A 253 -8.72 -8.67 9.94
N ASN A 254 -8.90 -9.96 10.26
CA ASN A 254 -7.90 -10.99 9.97
C ASN A 254 -8.38 -11.95 8.88
N THR A 255 -7.72 -11.93 7.72
CA THR A 255 -7.96 -12.87 6.62
C THR A 255 -6.79 -13.85 6.42
N GLY A 256 -5.98 -14.06 7.46
CA GLY A 256 -4.68 -14.75 7.41
C GLY A 256 -3.51 -13.77 7.38
N VAL A 257 -3.79 -12.51 7.08
CA VAL A 257 -2.94 -11.34 7.30
C VAL A 257 -3.82 -10.19 7.80
N LEU A 258 -3.20 -9.14 8.35
CA LEU A 258 -3.93 -7.91 8.70
C LEU A 258 -4.47 -7.26 7.44
N HIS A 259 -5.80 -7.06 7.40
CA HIS A 259 -6.50 -6.34 6.34
C HIS A 259 -7.40 -5.27 6.96
N THR A 260 -7.64 -4.20 6.23
CA THR A 260 -8.40 -3.05 6.73
C THR A 260 -9.51 -2.72 5.75
N LEU A 261 -10.72 -2.58 6.27
CA LEU A 261 -11.91 -2.13 5.55
C LEU A 261 -12.32 -0.73 6.03
N LEU A 262 -13.06 -0.02 5.20
CA LEU A 262 -13.76 1.21 5.58
C LEU A 262 -15.24 0.88 5.76
N GLY A 263 -15.83 1.22 6.90
CA GLY A 263 -17.27 1.11 7.13
C GLY A 263 -17.89 2.48 7.34
N LYS A 264 -19.02 2.78 6.70
CA LYS A 264 -19.72 4.04 6.89
C LYS A 264 -21.22 3.81 6.83
N LYS A 265 -21.96 4.45 7.73
CA LYS A 265 -23.42 4.46 7.68
C LYS A 265 -23.89 5.58 6.76
N GLU A 266 -24.65 5.22 5.73
CA GLU A 266 -25.20 6.12 4.71
C GLU A 266 -26.67 5.76 4.42
N HIS A 267 -27.58 6.71 4.65
CA HIS A 267 -29.03 6.57 4.49
C HIS A 267 -29.61 5.36 5.23
N GLY A 268 -29.12 5.09 6.44
CA GLY A 268 -29.53 3.94 7.24
C GLY A 268 -28.90 2.60 6.81
N GLN A 269 -28.19 2.54 5.68
CA GLN A 269 -27.42 1.38 5.25
C GLN A 269 -26.00 1.44 5.81
N PHE A 270 -25.35 0.30 5.97
CA PHE A 270 -23.93 0.23 6.30
C PHE A 270 -23.14 -0.18 5.07
N VAL A 271 -22.34 0.75 4.55
CA VAL A 271 -21.51 0.56 3.36
C VAL A 271 -20.10 0.20 3.80
N VAL A 272 -19.61 -0.93 3.33
CA VAL A 272 -18.26 -1.43 3.59
C VAL A 272 -17.46 -1.39 2.30
N THR A 273 -16.37 -0.62 2.28
CA THR A 273 -15.44 -0.54 1.15
C THR A 273 -14.17 -1.31 1.48
N ASP A 274 -13.75 -2.19 0.57
CA ASP A 274 -12.48 -2.90 0.64
C ASP A 274 -11.41 -2.16 -0.19
N PRO A 275 -10.42 -1.51 0.46
CA PRO A 275 -9.40 -0.78 -0.27
C PRO A 275 -8.48 -1.66 -1.11
N GLN A 276 -8.40 -2.97 -0.88
CA GLN A 276 -7.57 -3.85 -1.72
C GLN A 276 -8.06 -3.87 -3.17
N PHE A 277 -9.38 -3.84 -3.37
CA PHE A 277 -10.01 -3.96 -4.69
C PHE A 277 -10.74 -2.68 -5.12
N GLY A 278 -11.16 -1.85 -4.17
CA GLY A 278 -12.09 -0.73 -4.39
C GLY A 278 -13.55 -1.18 -4.36
N ASP A 279 -13.83 -2.41 -3.95
CA ASP A 279 -15.18 -3.00 -3.98
C ASP A 279 -16.01 -2.52 -2.79
N LYS A 280 -17.31 -2.36 -3.02
CA LYS A 280 -18.29 -1.96 -1.98
C LYS A 280 -19.30 -3.07 -1.74
N LYS A 281 -19.57 -3.34 -0.47
CA LYS A 281 -20.68 -4.17 0.00
C LYS A 281 -21.63 -3.31 0.82
N ILE A 282 -22.93 -3.55 0.67
CA ILE A 282 -23.98 -2.77 1.33
C ILE A 282 -24.78 -3.71 2.22
N TYR A 283 -25.02 -3.29 3.46
CA TYR A 283 -25.82 -4.00 4.45
C TYR A 283 -27.00 -3.11 4.89
N ASN A 284 -28.07 -3.73 5.39
CA ASN A 284 -29.26 -3.01 5.86
C ASN A 284 -29.04 -2.22 7.17
N GLY A 285 -27.85 -2.32 7.74
CA GLY A 285 -27.44 -1.64 8.98
C GLY A 285 -26.11 -2.21 9.48
N PHE A 286 -25.59 -1.65 10.57
CA PHE A 286 -24.37 -2.16 11.19
C PHE A 286 -24.59 -3.55 11.79
N MET A 287 -25.77 -3.81 12.36
CA MET A 287 -26.09 -5.11 12.95
C MET A 287 -26.13 -6.22 11.89
N ASP A 288 -26.71 -5.95 10.72
CA ASP A 288 -26.71 -6.87 9.57
C ASP A 288 -25.27 -7.17 9.11
N PHE A 289 -24.41 -6.15 9.01
CA PHE A 289 -22.99 -6.35 8.73
C PHE A 289 -22.31 -7.27 9.75
N LEU A 290 -22.53 -7.06 11.05
CA LEU A 290 -21.95 -7.92 12.08
C LEU A 290 -22.44 -9.37 11.97
N GLU A 291 -23.73 -9.60 11.77
CA GLU A 291 -24.29 -10.95 11.66
C GLU A 291 -23.62 -11.75 10.53
N ASN A 292 -23.40 -11.10 9.39
CA ASN A 292 -22.83 -11.72 8.20
C ASN A 292 -21.29 -11.88 8.27
N GLU A 293 -20.56 -10.92 8.83
CA GLU A 293 -19.10 -10.82 8.67
C GLU A 293 -18.29 -11.03 9.98
N ARG A 294 -18.94 -11.25 11.14
CA ARG A 294 -18.29 -11.29 12.48
C ARG A 294 -17.15 -12.29 12.68
N LYS A 295 -17.01 -13.31 11.82
CA LYS A 295 -16.09 -14.45 12.04
C LYS A 295 -14.60 -14.07 12.02
N ASN A 296 -14.27 -12.92 11.43
CA ASN A 296 -12.90 -12.46 11.21
C ASN A 296 -12.67 -11.01 11.66
N MET A 297 -13.67 -10.40 12.32
CA MET A 297 -13.60 -8.99 12.71
C MET A 297 -12.63 -8.79 13.87
N GLY A 298 -11.78 -7.78 13.72
CA GLY A 298 -10.84 -7.35 14.73
C GLY A 298 -11.36 -6.15 15.51
N ILE A 299 -10.66 -5.04 15.34
CA ILE A 299 -10.82 -3.80 16.09
C ILE A 299 -11.35 -2.72 15.16
N PHE A 300 -12.23 -1.88 15.68
CA PHE A 300 -12.75 -0.73 14.96
C PHE A 300 -12.10 0.54 15.51
N PHE A 301 -11.82 1.48 14.62
CA PHE A 301 -11.36 2.80 14.99
C PHE A 301 -12.25 3.85 14.37
N GLU A 302 -12.62 4.82 15.19
CA GLU A 302 -13.26 6.05 14.76
C GLU A 302 -12.24 7.17 14.87
N ILE A 303 -11.96 7.86 13.77
CA ILE A 303 -11.14 9.07 13.77
C ILE A 303 -12.11 10.25 13.75
N LEU A 304 -12.17 10.93 14.88
CA LEU A 304 -13.02 12.10 15.10
C LEU A 304 -12.37 13.35 14.53
N PRO A 305 -13.17 14.36 14.13
CA PRO A 305 -12.63 15.68 13.84
C PRO A 305 -11.91 16.24 15.07
N ASN A 306 -10.93 17.09 14.84
CA ASN A 306 -10.19 17.72 15.93
C ASN A 306 -11.15 18.59 16.74
N THR A 307 -11.25 18.32 18.05
CA THR A 307 -12.10 19.12 18.95
C THR A 307 -11.42 20.40 19.42
N GLU A 308 -10.14 20.59 19.09
CA GLU A 308 -9.43 21.84 19.35
C GLU A 308 -9.57 22.79 18.15
N GLU A 309 -10.21 23.94 18.38
CA GLU A 309 -10.16 25.14 17.54
C GLU A 309 -8.73 25.72 17.46
N ILE A 310 -7.72 24.92 17.12
CA ILE A 310 -6.36 25.41 16.94
C ILE A 310 -5.74 24.75 15.71
N PHE A 311 -6.15 25.25 14.55
CA PHE A 311 -5.26 25.38 13.41
C PHE A 311 -5.72 26.57 12.54
N ARG A 312 -5.02 27.70 12.70
CA ARG A 312 -4.96 28.82 11.75
C ARG A 312 -3.56 29.43 11.87
N PRO A 313 -2.99 29.88 10.75
CA PRO A 313 -2.46 29.14 9.60
C PRO A 313 -1.12 28.44 9.90
#